data_AF-A0A936VGZ7-F1
#
_entry.id   AF-A0A936VGZ7-F1
#
_cell.length_a   1.000
_cell.length_b   1.000
_cell.length_c   1.000
_cell.angle_alpha   90.00
_cell.angle_beta   90.00
_cell.angle_gamma   90.00
#
_symmetry.space_group_name_H-M   'P 1'
#
loop_
_entity.id
_entity.type
_entity.pdbx_description
1 polymer ?
#
loop_
_entity_poly.entity_id
_entity_poly.type
_entity_poly.pdbx_seq_one_letter_code
_entity_poly.pdbx_strand_id
1 'polypeptide(L)'
;MDGVRTAVRFREGKIYVPLAFSGNYAPPFVGCVEFAGWAETNIDLEFDQQGQRLIGKARVLNVNLNGTGGIGGTLIAKLIQSSIDKKLNPIEILRLDKVSFGVPIQNTGNIRMKAVSVVPEVGNGVLNIRIGYDFTK
;
A
#
# COMPACT_ATOMS: atom_id res chain seq x y z
N MET A 1 -22.04 -16.36 -3.05
CA MET A 1 -20.94 -15.43 -2.73
C MET A 1 -20.56 -14.76 -4.03
N ASP A 2 -21.05 -13.55 -4.28
CA ASP A 2 -20.55 -12.73 -5.39
C ASP A 2 -19.15 -12.25 -5.02
N GLY A 3 -18.14 -13.02 -5.44
CA GLY A 3 -16.76 -12.77 -5.10
C GLY A 3 -16.29 -11.45 -5.70
N VAL A 4 -15.96 -10.48 -4.84
CA VAL A 4 -15.23 -9.29 -5.26
C VAL A 4 -13.88 -9.77 -5.78
N ARG A 5 -13.63 -9.62 -7.08
CA ARG A 5 -12.32 -9.91 -7.66
C ARG A 5 -11.31 -8.94 -7.06
N THR A 6 -10.33 -9.47 -6.33
CA THR A 6 -9.20 -8.71 -5.81
C THR A 6 -8.30 -8.28 -6.97
N ALA A 7 -8.67 -7.21 -7.66
CA ALA A 7 -7.88 -6.63 -8.73
C ALA A 7 -7.35 -5.27 -8.28
N VAL A 8 -6.04 -5.10 -8.36
CA VAL A 8 -5.39 -3.80 -8.21
C VAL A 8 -5.77 -2.95 -9.43
N ARG A 9 -6.27 -1.73 -9.20
CA ARG A 9 -6.69 -0.81 -10.26
C ARG A 9 -5.81 0.44 -10.23
N PHE A 10 -5.14 0.71 -11.35
CA PHE A 10 -4.35 1.92 -11.56
C PHE A 10 -5.18 2.89 -12.42
N ARG A 11 -5.61 4.00 -11.84
CA ARG A 11 -6.43 5.01 -12.53
C ARG A 11 -6.35 6.35 -11.80
N GLU A 12 -6.53 7.45 -12.51
CA GLU A 12 -6.65 8.79 -11.91
C GLU A 12 -5.45 9.17 -11.01
N GLY A 13 -4.25 8.73 -11.37
CA GLY A 13 -3.04 9.00 -10.56
C GLY A 13 -2.97 8.21 -9.25
N LYS A 14 -3.83 7.19 -9.06
CA LYS A 14 -4.00 6.47 -7.80
C LYS A 14 -4.06 4.96 -7.98
N ILE A 15 -3.70 4.25 -6.92
CA ILE A 15 -3.70 2.79 -6.86
C ILE A 15 -4.84 2.37 -5.93
N TYR A 16 -5.86 1.76 -6.48
CA TYR A 16 -7.02 1.27 -5.73
C TYR A 16 -6.94 -0.22 -5.51
N VAL A 17 -7.10 -0.65 -4.26
CA VAL A 17 -7.05 -2.06 -3.87
C VAL A 17 -8.28 -2.39 -3.01
N PRO A 18 -9.13 -3.35 -3.43
CA PRO A 18 -10.16 -3.89 -2.54
C PRO A 18 -9.49 -4.84 -1.53
N LEU A 19 -9.74 -4.62 -0.24
CA LEU A 19 -9.24 -5.48 0.84
C LEU A 19 -10.41 -6.16 1.53
N ALA A 20 -10.48 -7.49 1.46
CA ALA A 20 -11.43 -8.26 2.24
C ALA A 20 -11.08 -8.21 3.73
N PHE A 21 -12.10 -8.18 4.59
CA PHE A 21 -11.92 -8.25 6.04
C PHE A 21 -13.02 -9.08 6.68
N SER A 22 -12.71 -9.59 7.86
CA SER A 22 -13.65 -10.17 8.80
C SER A 22 -13.16 -9.94 10.23
N GLY A 23 -14.07 -9.85 11.18
CA GLY A 23 -13.75 -9.66 12.57
C GLY A 23 -14.99 -9.67 13.44
N ASN A 24 -14.80 -9.32 14.71
CA ASN A 24 -15.88 -9.11 15.64
C ASN A 24 -15.56 -7.92 16.54
N TYR A 25 -16.59 -7.29 17.08
CA TYR A 25 -16.46 -6.25 18.10
C TYR A 25 -17.60 -6.37 19.10
N ALA A 26 -17.35 -5.98 20.35
CA ALA A 26 -18.34 -6.04 21.42
C ALA A 26 -18.81 -4.63 21.80
N PRO A 27 -19.82 -4.07 21.12
CA PRO A 27 -20.42 -2.81 21.53
C PRO A 27 -21.10 -2.94 22.91
N PRO A 28 -21.14 -1.86 23.70
CA PRO A 28 -21.87 -1.86 24.96
C PRO A 28 -23.31 -2.33 24.77
N PHE A 29 -23.79 -3.19 25.67
CA PHE A 29 -25.18 -3.67 25.77
C PHE A 29 -25.71 -4.59 24.65
N VAL A 30 -24.94 -4.86 23.58
CA VAL A 30 -25.40 -5.72 22.45
C VAL A 30 -24.64 -7.05 22.36
N GLY A 31 -23.54 -7.20 23.10
CA GLY A 31 -22.70 -8.41 23.04
C GLY A 31 -21.78 -8.41 21.81
N CYS A 32 -21.09 -9.53 21.55
CA CYS A 32 -20.13 -9.63 20.45
C CYS A 32 -20.86 -9.73 19.11
N VAL A 33 -20.56 -8.80 18.20
CA VAL A 33 -21.11 -8.73 16.84
C VAL A 33 -20.02 -9.05 15.84
N GLU A 34 -20.26 -10.07 15.02
CA GLU A 34 -19.39 -10.41 13.90
C GLU A 34 -19.65 -9.50 12.69
N PHE A 35 -18.60 -9.22 11.93
CA PHE A 35 -18.68 -8.46 10.70
C PHE A 35 -17.70 -9.02 9.66
N ALA A 36 -18.11 -8.94 8.39
CA ALA A 36 -17.26 -9.27 7.26
C ALA A 36 -17.63 -8.38 6.08
N GLY A 37 -16.71 -8.22 5.14
CA GLY A 37 -16.92 -7.34 4.00
C GLY A 37 -15.63 -7.04 3.24
N TRP A 38 -15.63 -5.93 2.52
CA TRP A 38 -14.46 -5.43 1.81
C TRP A 38 -14.35 -3.91 1.89
N ALA A 39 -13.11 -3.43 1.99
CA ALA A 39 -12.78 -2.01 2.03
C ALA A 39 -12.18 -1.60 0.70
N GLU A 40 -12.65 -0.49 0.13
CA GLU A 40 -11.93 0.18 -0.95
C GLU A 40 -10.80 0.98 -0.33
N THR A 41 -9.56 0.70 -0.74
CA THR A 41 -8.38 1.41 -0.25
C THR A 41 -7.62 2.09 -1.37
N ASN A 42 -6.98 3.21 -1.06
CA ASN A 42 -5.97 3.85 -1.89
C ASN A 42 -4.57 3.53 -1.34
N ILE A 43 -3.61 3.25 -2.21
CA ILE A 43 -2.20 3.13 -1.82
C ILE A 43 -1.47 4.42 -2.20
N ASP A 44 -1.01 5.15 -1.19
CA ASP A 44 -0.14 6.31 -1.37
C ASP A 44 1.32 5.85 -1.38
N LEU A 45 2.03 6.17 -2.46
CA LEU A 45 3.44 5.81 -2.61
C LEU A 45 4.33 6.91 -2.04
N GLU A 46 5.36 6.50 -1.31
CA GLU A 46 6.31 7.39 -0.65
C GLU A 46 7.74 6.84 -0.78
N PHE A 47 8.69 7.73 -1.05
CA PHE A 47 10.10 7.38 -1.05
C PHE A 47 10.67 7.48 0.37
N ASP A 48 10.99 6.34 0.98
CA ASP A 48 11.76 6.27 2.22
C ASP A 48 13.25 6.38 1.89
N GLN A 49 13.76 7.62 1.95
CA GLN A 49 15.15 7.93 1.63
C GLN A 49 16.15 7.26 2.59
N GLN A 50 15.78 7.13 3.88
CA GLN A 50 16.65 6.49 4.87
C GLN A 50 16.75 4.99 4.60
N GLY A 51 15.61 4.35 4.31
CA GLY A 51 15.54 2.93 4.00
C GLY A 51 15.91 2.57 2.56
N GLN A 52 16.16 3.55 1.69
CA GLN A 52 16.42 3.37 0.25
C GLN A 52 15.36 2.46 -0.41
N ARG A 53 14.09 2.78 -0.19
CA ARG A 53 12.96 1.96 -0.66
C ARG A 53 11.75 2.82 -1.01
N LEU A 54 10.97 2.34 -1.97
CA LEU A 54 9.64 2.86 -2.25
C LEU A 54 8.64 2.07 -1.41
N ILE A 55 7.89 2.77 -0.57
CA ILE A 55 6.85 2.18 0.29
C ILE A 55 5.46 2.64 -0.15
N GLY A 56 4.46 1.84 0.17
CA GLY A 56 3.05 2.15 0.01
C GLY A 56 2.35 2.24 1.36
N LYS A 57 1.45 3.21 1.52
CA LYS A 57 0.55 3.34 2.66
C LYS A 57 -0.89 3.15 2.19
N ALA A 58 -1.53 2.09 2.65
CA ALA A 58 -2.94 1.83 2.40
C ALA A 58 -3.82 2.70 3.29
N ARG A 59 -4.75 3.44 2.67
CA ARG A 59 -5.79 4.22 3.34
C ARG A 59 -7.16 3.75 2.91
N VAL A 60 -8.03 3.47 3.88
CA VAL A 60 -9.43 3.11 3.66
C VAL A 60 -10.19 4.33 3.17
N LEU A 61 -10.85 4.19 2.02
CA LEU A 61 -11.75 5.19 1.45
C LEU A 61 -13.20 4.90 1.79
N ASN A 62 -13.60 3.63 1.66
CA ASN A 62 -14.96 3.19 1.92
C ASN A 62 -14.97 1.73 2.40
N VAL A 63 -16.06 1.33 3.06
CA VAL A 63 -16.25 0.00 3.62
C VAL A 63 -17.62 -0.52 3.21
N ASN A 64 -17.65 -1.73 2.68
CA ASN A 64 -18.88 -2.44 2.34
C ASN A 64 -19.00 -3.66 3.26
N LEU A 65 -20.08 -3.72 4.03
CA LEU A 65 -20.36 -4.79 4.97
C LEU A 65 -21.30 -5.83 4.35
N ASN A 66 -21.09 -7.09 4.67
CA ASN A 66 -21.98 -8.18 4.29
C ASN A 66 -23.15 -8.24 5.29
N GLY A 67 -24.39 -8.20 4.79
CA GLY A 67 -25.59 -8.60 5.53
C GLY A 67 -26.09 -7.65 6.64
N THR A 68 -25.34 -6.62 7.02
CA THR A 68 -25.80 -5.58 7.97
C THR A 68 -26.10 -4.29 7.21
N GLY A 69 -27.30 -3.73 7.38
CA GLY A 69 -27.82 -2.57 6.64
C GLY A 69 -27.10 -1.24 6.94
N GLY A 70 -25.78 -1.18 6.83
CA GLY A 70 -24.97 0.05 6.92
C GLY A 70 -24.80 0.63 8.32
N ILE A 71 -25.45 0.08 9.35
CA ILE A 71 -25.36 0.58 10.73
C ILE A 71 -23.99 0.19 11.32
N GLY A 72 -23.06 1.15 11.41
CA GLY A 72 -21.73 0.96 12.01
C GLY A 72 -20.53 1.24 11.08
N GLY A 73 -20.76 1.67 9.84
CA GLY A 73 -19.69 1.84 8.83
C GLY A 73 -18.51 2.72 9.26
N THR A 74 -18.74 3.78 10.04
CA THR A 74 -17.68 4.71 10.48
C THR A 74 -16.79 4.14 11.59
N LEU A 75 -17.35 3.38 12.54
CA LEU A 75 -16.56 2.72 13.59
C LEU A 75 -15.76 1.55 13.02
N ILE A 76 -16.39 0.74 12.17
CA ILE A 76 -15.73 -0.40 11.54
C ILE A 76 -14.62 0.08 10.59
N ALA A 77 -14.81 1.17 9.84
CA ALA A 77 -13.75 1.76 9.02
C ALA A 77 -12.51 2.16 9.85
N LYS A 78 -12.69 2.71 11.06
CA LYS A 78 -11.56 3.02 11.96
C LYS A 78 -10.85 1.76 12.47
N LEU A 79 -11.59 0.71 12.81
CA LEU A 79 -11.01 -0.57 13.23
C LEU A 79 -10.20 -1.23 12.10
N ILE A 80 -10.73 -1.19 10.87
CA ILE A 80 -10.06 -1.69 9.68
C ILE A 80 -8.81 -0.85 9.40
N GLN A 81 -8.91 0.49 9.39
CA GLN A 81 -7.76 1.36 9.20
C GLN A 81 -6.68 1.10 10.25
N SER A 82 -7.04 1.00 11.53
CA SER A 82 -6.08 0.69 12.59
C SER A 82 -5.41 -0.68 12.41
N SER A 83 -6.16 -1.67 11.91
CA SER A 83 -5.61 -2.99 11.62
C SER A 83 -4.65 -2.96 10.43
N ILE A 84 -5.00 -2.21 9.37
CA ILE A 84 -4.14 -1.96 8.21
C ILE A 84 -2.86 -1.25 8.66
N ASP A 85 -2.97 -0.22 9.48
CA ASP A 85 -1.82 0.55 9.96
C ASP A 85 -0.85 -0.30 10.79
N LYS A 86 -1.36 -1.27 11.55
CA LYS A 86 -0.54 -2.15 12.39
C LYS A 86 0.06 -3.33 11.64
N LYS A 87 -0.65 -3.89 10.65
CA LYS A 87 -0.30 -5.18 10.04
C LYS A 87 0.21 -5.07 8.61
N LEU A 88 -0.16 -4.02 7.90
CA LEU A 88 0.06 -3.91 6.45
C LEU A 88 0.87 -2.67 6.09
N ASN A 89 0.66 -1.54 6.77
CA ASN A 89 1.46 -0.34 6.54
C ASN A 89 2.78 -0.38 7.34
N PRO A 90 3.89 0.10 6.75
CA PRO A 90 4.08 0.39 5.33
C PRO A 90 4.30 -0.90 4.51
N ILE A 91 3.76 -0.93 3.30
CA ILE A 91 3.98 -2.00 2.32
C ILE A 91 5.30 -1.70 1.57
N GLU A 92 6.25 -2.63 1.51
CA GLU A 92 7.45 -2.48 0.68
C GLU A 92 7.12 -2.78 -0.79
N ILE A 93 7.21 -1.76 -1.66
CA ILE A 93 6.91 -1.89 -3.10
C ILE A 93 8.16 -2.27 -3.87
N LEU A 94 9.26 -1.56 -3.59
CA LEU A 94 10.55 -1.76 -4.25
C LEU A 94 11.68 -1.41 -3.28
N ARG A 95 12.68 -2.28 -3.20
CA ARG A 95 13.95 -1.98 -2.53
C ARG A 95 14.99 -1.56 -3.55
N LEU A 96 15.63 -0.41 -3.34
CA LEU A 96 16.49 0.22 -4.35
C LEU A 96 17.94 -0.27 -4.29
N ASP A 97 18.34 -0.87 -3.18
CA ASP A 97 19.61 -1.60 -3.02
C ASP A 97 19.69 -2.83 -3.94
N LYS A 98 18.56 -3.44 -4.31
CA LYS A 98 18.48 -4.59 -5.24
C LYS A 98 18.51 -4.19 -6.71
N VAL A 99 18.35 -2.91 -7.01
CA VAL A 99 18.53 -2.33 -8.36
C VAL A 99 19.98 -1.88 -8.57
N SER A 100 20.85 -2.08 -7.56
CA SER A 100 22.27 -1.77 -7.62
C SER A 100 23.00 -2.75 -8.56
N PHE A 101 23.07 -2.46 -9.85
CA PHE A 101 24.00 -3.14 -10.74
C PHE A 101 25.42 -2.64 -10.45
N GLY A 102 26.33 -3.54 -10.08
CA GLY A 102 27.75 -3.23 -10.14
C GLY A 102 28.13 -3.08 -11.61
N VAL A 103 28.05 -1.86 -12.14
CA VAL A 103 28.50 -1.60 -13.51
C VAL A 103 30.03 -1.72 -13.49
N PRO A 104 30.63 -2.70 -14.21
CA PRO A 104 32.07 -2.81 -14.28
C PRO A 104 32.58 -1.65 -15.16
N ILE A 105 32.79 -0.49 -14.56
CA ILE A 105 33.48 0.60 -15.23
C ILE A 105 34.97 0.24 -15.18
N GLN A 106 35.54 -0.05 -16.36
CA GLN A 106 36.95 -0.39 -16.48
C GLN A 106 37.79 0.71 -15.81
N ASN A 107 38.70 0.31 -14.92
CA ASN A 107 39.65 1.16 -14.18
C ASN A 107 39.12 2.06 -13.03
N THR A 108 37.92 1.85 -12.46
CA THR A 108 37.42 2.74 -11.37
C THR A 108 37.06 2.09 -10.02
N GLY A 109 37.09 0.77 -9.88
CA GLY A 109 36.70 0.06 -8.65
C GLY A 109 35.19 -0.10 -8.50
N ASN A 110 34.70 -0.50 -7.32
CA ASN A 110 33.27 -0.67 -7.06
C ASN A 110 32.59 0.70 -6.87
N ILE A 111 31.60 1.02 -7.70
CA ILE A 111 30.80 2.24 -7.55
C ILE A 111 29.53 1.91 -6.76
N ARG A 112 29.24 2.71 -5.74
CA ARG A 112 27.99 2.62 -4.98
C ARG A 112 26.95 3.55 -5.60
N MET A 113 25.75 3.02 -5.81
CA MET A 113 24.60 3.80 -6.25
C MET A 113 23.71 4.12 -5.05
N LYS A 114 23.34 5.38 -4.89
CA LYS A 114 22.41 5.84 -3.85
C LYS A 114 21.25 6.56 -4.51
N ALA A 115 20.02 6.08 -4.29
CA ALA A 115 18.85 6.77 -4.79
C ALA A 115 18.66 8.09 -4.04
N VAL A 116 18.59 9.19 -4.78
CA VAL A 116 18.36 10.55 -4.28
C VAL A 116 16.95 11.04 -4.56
N SER A 117 16.29 10.46 -5.57
CA SER A 117 14.89 10.75 -5.88
C SER A 117 14.17 9.50 -6.40
N VAL A 118 12.91 9.35 -6.02
CA VAL A 118 12.00 8.35 -6.60
C VAL A 118 10.67 9.02 -6.85
N VAL A 119 10.26 9.05 -8.11
CA VAL A 119 9.02 9.67 -8.57
C VAL A 119 8.12 8.57 -9.13
N PRO A 120 7.11 8.12 -8.38
CA PRO A 120 6.11 7.20 -8.88
C PRO A 120 5.05 7.94 -9.70
N GLU A 121 4.66 7.39 -10.83
CA GLU A 121 3.63 7.91 -11.72
C GLU A 121 2.62 6.82 -12.04
N VAL A 122 1.40 7.00 -11.56
CA VAL A 122 0.31 6.06 -11.78
C VAL A 122 -0.47 6.47 -13.02
N GLY A 123 -0.30 5.71 -14.10
CA GLY A 123 -1.09 5.81 -15.32
C GLY A 123 -2.28 4.86 -15.32
N ASN A 124 -3.07 4.88 -16.38
CA ASN A 124 -4.17 3.92 -16.54
C ASN A 124 -3.61 2.52 -16.79
N GLY A 125 -3.81 1.62 -15.83
CA GLY A 125 -3.33 0.24 -15.88
C GLY A 125 -1.82 0.03 -15.64
N VAL A 126 -1.06 1.09 -15.40
CA VAL A 126 0.42 1.02 -15.26
C VAL A 126 0.92 1.87 -14.10
N LEU A 127 2.02 1.43 -13.48
CA LEU A 127 2.81 2.19 -12.53
C LEU A 127 4.21 2.36 -13.10
N ASN A 128 4.58 3.60 -13.42
CA ASN A 128 5.93 3.95 -13.84
C ASN A 128 6.69 4.50 -12.64
N ILE A 129 7.96 4.13 -12.49
CA ILE A 129 8.80 4.59 -11.38
C ILE A 129 10.07 5.17 -11.98
N ARG A 130 10.31 6.47 -11.77
CA ARG A 130 11.54 7.14 -12.17
C ARG A 130 12.45 7.29 -10.95
N ILE A 131 13.67 6.79 -11.05
CA ILE A 131 14.64 6.78 -9.94
C ILE A 131 15.87 7.59 -10.36
N GLY A 132 16.21 8.63 -9.59
CA GLY A 132 17.46 9.35 -9.71
C GLY A 132 18.50 8.78 -8.75
N TYR A 133 19.67 8.44 -9.28
CA TYR A 133 20.81 7.94 -8.50
C TYR A 133 21.95 8.94 -8.47
N ASP A 134 22.59 9.03 -7.31
CA ASP A 134 23.93 9.59 -7.16
C ASP A 134 24.94 8.43 -7.08
N PHE A 135 26.08 8.63 -7.72
CA PHE A 135 27.12 7.62 -7.89
C PHE A 135 28.35 8.04 -7.11
N THR A 136 28.64 7.34 -6.02
CA THR A 136 29.78 7.62 -5.16
C THR A 136 30.81 6.50 -5.27
N LYS A 137 32.09 6.87 -5.28
CA LYS A 137 33.22 5.93 -5.24
C LYS A 137 33.38 5.29 -3.86
#